data_AF-A0A8S9LYZ3-F1
#
_entry.id   AF-A0A8S9LYZ3-F1
#
_cell.length_a   1.000
_cell.length_b   1.000
_cell.length_c   1.000
_cell.angle_alpha   90.00
_cell.angle_beta   90.00
_cell.angle_gamma   90.00
#
_symmetry.space_group_name_H-M   'P 1'
#
loop_
_entity.id
_entity.type
_entity.pdbx_description
1 polymer ?
#
loop_
_entity_poly.entity_id
_entity_poly.type
_entity_poly.pdbx_seq_one_letter_code
_entity_poly.pdbx_strand_id
1 'polypeptide(L)' 'MIVEERDEKLEHVRLMLDMVMMAHTSTGKERTLKEWDFVLNEAGFARYEVRDIDDVQCVIIAYLSSMEVGLA' A
#
# COMPACT_ATOMS: atom_id res chain seq x y z
N MET A 1 -18.08 -12.15 -10.46
CA MET A 1 -17.80 -13.51 -9.97
C MET A 1 -16.31 -13.86 -9.92
N ILE A 2 -15.44 -13.33 -10.80
CA ILE A 2 -13.99 -13.67 -10.79
C ILE A 2 -13.15 -12.82 -9.79
N VAL A 3 -13.64 -11.66 -9.33
CA VAL A 3 -12.90 -10.80 -8.38
C VAL A 3 -12.98 -11.35 -6.95
N GLU A 4 -14.16 -11.78 -6.50
CA GLU A 4 -14.37 -12.24 -5.12
C GLU A 4 -13.69 -13.58 -4.80
N GLU A 5 -13.77 -14.58 -5.70
CA GLU A 5 -13.08 -15.88 -5.50
C GLU A 5 -11.55 -15.77 -5.50
N ARG A 6 -11.01 -14.70 -6.08
CA ARG A 6 -9.56 -14.47 -6.18
C ARG A 6 -9.01 -13.80 -4.92
N ASP A 7 -9.77 -12.85 -4.36
CA ASP A 7 -9.41 -12.16 -3.12
C ASP A 7 -9.34 -13.16 -1.94
N GLU A 8 -10.25 -14.15 -1.88
CA GLU A 8 -10.18 -15.24 -0.88
C GLU A 8 -8.91 -16.10 -1.00
N LYS A 9 -8.44 -16.42 -2.22
CA LYS A 9 -7.22 -17.23 -2.41
C LYS A 9 -5.95 -16.48 -2.02
N LEU A 10 -5.91 -15.18 -2.27
CA LEU A 10 -4.74 -14.36 -1.96
C LEU A 10 -4.71 -13.90 -0.49
N GLU A 11 -5.85 -13.96 0.21
CA GLU A 11 -5.96 -13.62 1.64
C GLU A 11 -4.99 -14.42 2.51
N HIS A 12 -4.93 -15.74 2.32
CA HIS A 12 -4.00 -16.59 3.07
C HIS A 12 -2.53 -16.26 2.79
N VAL A 13 -2.20 -15.88 1.56
CA VAL A 13 -0.83 -15.48 1.17
C VAL A 13 -0.47 -14.14 1.82
N ARG A 14 -1.39 -13.16 1.84
CA ARG A 14 -1.19 -11.88 2.53
C ARG A 14 -0.96 -12.08 4.03
N LEU A 15 -1.72 -12.97 4.68
CA LEU A 15 -1.52 -13.29 6.09
C LEU A 15 -0.17 -13.97 6.34
N MET A 16 0.23 -14.92 5.50
CA MET A 16 1.54 -15.55 5.58
C MET A 16 2.67 -14.52 5.47
N LEU A 17 2.57 -13.56 4.54
CA LEU A 17 3.56 -12.49 4.38
C LEU A 17 3.62 -11.56 5.60
N ASP A 18 2.48 -11.23 6.21
CA ASP A 18 2.48 -10.43 7.45
C ASP A 18 3.21 -11.16 8.60
N MET A 19 3.02 -12.47 8.72
CA MET A 19 3.79 -13.29 9.68
C MET A 19 5.29 -13.32 9.36
N VAL A 20 5.67 -13.39 8.08
CA VAL A 20 7.07 -13.30 7.64
C VAL A 20 7.66 -11.94 8.04
N MET A 21 6.93 -10.84 7.86
CA MET A 21 7.38 -9.51 8.28
C MET A 21 7.58 -9.45 9.81
N MET A 22 6.66 -10.03 10.59
CA MET A 22 6.77 -10.11 12.04
C MET A 22 7.98 -10.94 12.51
N ALA A 23 8.30 -12.03 11.81
CA ALA A 23 9.41 -12.92 12.17
C ALA A 23 10.79 -12.34 11.78
N HIS A 24 10.86 -11.63 10.66
CA HIS A 24 12.13 -11.20 10.07
C HIS A 24 12.46 -9.71 10.28
N THR A 25 11.53 -8.91 10.81
CA THR A 25 11.75 -7.49 11.09
C THR A 25 11.30 -7.14 12.50
N SER A 26 11.85 -6.08 13.10
CA SER A 26 11.50 -5.71 14.48
C SER A 26 10.11 -5.09 14.62
N THR A 27 9.60 -4.44 13.57
CA THR A 27 8.32 -3.68 13.59
C THR A 27 7.58 -3.69 12.25
N GLY A 28 8.03 -4.49 11.28
CA GLY A 28 7.41 -4.55 9.96
C GLY A 28 6.09 -5.33 9.99
N LYS A 29 5.20 -4.94 9.09
CA LYS A 29 3.87 -5.50 8.87
C LYS A 29 3.38 -5.15 7.48
N GLU A 30 2.47 -5.96 6.95
CA GLU A 30 1.63 -5.58 5.83
C GLU A 30 0.62 -4.49 6.28
N ARG A 31 0.26 -3.59 5.37
CA ARG A 31 -0.61 -2.44 5.68
C ARG A 31 -1.90 -2.48 4.90
N THR A 32 -2.98 -2.12 5.58
CA THR A 32 -4.26 -1.84 4.94
C THR A 32 -4.21 -0.52 4.16
N LEU A 33 -5.15 -0.29 3.25
CA LEU A 33 -5.26 0.98 2.53
C LEU A 33 -5.43 2.19 3.45
N LYS A 34 -6.13 2.03 4.57
CA LYS A 34 -6.31 3.09 5.58
C LYS A 34 -4.99 3.46 6.27
N GLU A 35 -4.13 2.49 6.51
CA GLU A 35 -2.80 2.74 7.10
C GLU A 35 -1.86 3.36 6.08
N TRP A 36 -1.94 2.94 4.81
CA TRP A 36 -1.22 3.60 3.73
C TRP A 36 -1.66 5.05 3.52
N ASP A 37 -2.97 5.34 3.56
CA ASP A 37 -3.52 6.70 3.52
C ASP A 37 -2.88 7.58 4.61
N PHE A 38 -2.88 7.11 5.85
CA PHE A 38 -2.27 7.83 6.97
C PHE A 38 -0.78 8.09 6.74
N VAL A 39 0.01 7.06 6.39
CA VAL A 39 1.46 7.20 6.18
C VAL A 39 1.78 8.18 5.06
N LEU A 40 1.04 8.14 3.95
CA LEU A 40 1.27 8.99 2.79
C LEU A 40 0.89 10.45 3.07
N ASN A 41 -0.23 10.67 3.77
CA ASN A 41 -0.66 12.01 4.16
C ASN A 41 0.33 12.65 5.14
N GLU A 42 0.76 11.92 6.18
CA GLU A 42 1.75 12.41 7.15
C GLU A 42 3.13 12.65 6.52
N ALA A 43 3.46 11.94 5.44
CA ALA A 43 4.68 12.16 4.67
C ALA A 43 4.60 13.37 3.71
N GLY A 44 3.45 14.05 3.61
CA GLY A 44 3.28 15.25 2.79
C GLY A 44 2.94 15.01 1.32
N PHE A 45 2.51 13.80 0.95
CA PHE A 45 1.98 13.57 -0.39
C PHE A 45 0.59 14.21 -0.53
N ALA A 46 0.33 14.84 -1.67
CA ALA A 46 -0.92 15.56 -1.90
C ALA A 46 -2.08 14.65 -2.33
N ARG A 47 -1.74 13.55 -3.00
CA ARG A 47 -2.67 12.50 -3.43
C ARG A 47 -1.89 11.23 -3.75
N TYR A 48 -2.59 10.11 -3.77
CA TYR A 48 -2.06 8.86 -4.28
C TYR A 48 -3.15 8.08 -5.01
N GLU A 49 -2.73 7.13 -5.84
CA GLU A 49 -3.59 6.10 -6.40
C GLU A 49 -3.01 4.72 -6.13
N VAL A 50 -3.89 3.72 -6.08
CA VAL A 50 -3.52 2.31 -5.92
C VAL A 50 -3.97 1.56 -7.14
N ARG A 51 -3.03 0.86 -7.79
CA ARG A 51 -3.30 0.02 -8.96
C ARG A 51 -3.18 -1.44 -8.56
N ASP A 52 -4.27 -2.17 -8.77
CA ASP A 52 -4.26 -3.63 -8.79
C ASP A 52 -3.53 -4.12 -10.05
N ILE A 53 -2.63 -5.08 -9.86
CA ILE A 53 -1.81 -5.68 -10.91
C ILE A 53 -2.10 -7.18 -11.09
N ASP A 54 -3.21 -7.67 -10.53
CA ASP A 54 -3.61 -9.08 -10.51
C ASP A 54 -2.57 -9.98 -9.80
N ASP A 55 -2.04 -9.49 -8.67
CA ASP A 55 -1.08 -10.18 -7.81
C ASP A 55 -1.39 -9.92 -6.32
N VAL A 56 -0.68 -10.59 -5.41
CA VAL A 56 -0.72 -10.35 -3.97
C VAL A 56 -0.37 -8.89 -3.65
N GLN A 57 0.56 -8.32 -4.42
CA GLN A 57 1.04 -6.96 -4.33
C GLN A 57 0.15 -5.97 -5.08
N CYS A 58 0.25 -4.69 -4.71
CA CYS A 58 -0.32 -3.57 -5.47
C CYS A 58 0.73 -2.48 -5.70
N VAL A 59 0.47 -1.60 -6.66
CA VAL A 59 1.33 -0.45 -6.92
C VAL A 59 0.69 0.80 -6.34
N ILE A 60 1.38 1.44 -5.40
CA ILE A 60 1.01 2.76 -4.87
C ILE A 60 1.80 3.83 -5.60
N ILE A 61 1.12 4.79 -6.21
CA ILE A 61 1.73 5.94 -6.89
C ILE A 61 1.33 7.19 -6.10
N ALA A 62 2.31 7.81 -5.43
CA ALA A 62 2.10 8.99 -4.61
C ALA A 62 2.65 10.24 -5.31
N TYR A 63 1.89 11.34 -5.27
CA TYR A 63 2.19 12.59 -5.96
C TYR A 63 2.47 13.70 -4.94
N LEU A 64 3.59 14.40 -5.10
CA LEU A 64 3.86 15.64 -4.37
C LEU A 64 2.89 16.74 -4.84
N SER A 65 2.60 17.69 -3.95
CA SER A 65 1.89 18.91 -4.36
C SER A 65 2.73 19.67 -5.37
N SER A 66 2.19 19.91 -6.57
CA SER A 66 2.83 20.79 -7.56
C SER A 66 2.64 22.24 -7.13
N MET A 67 3.30 22.66 -6.05
CA MET A 67 3.31 24.06 -5.62
C MET A 67 4.60 24.46 -4.91
N GLU A 68 5.75 24.04 -5.43
CA GLU A 68 7.03 24.74 -5.24
C GLU A 68 7.82 24.73 -6.55
N VAL A 69 7.29 25.44 -7.55
CA VAL A 69 8.13 26.15 -8.51
C VAL A 69 7.77 27.63 -8.42
N GLY A 70 7.74 28.14 -7.20
CA GLY A 70 7.81 29.56 -6.93
C GLY A 70 9.27 29.96 -7.09
N LEU A 71 9.56 30.71 -8.14
CA LEU A 71 10.84 31.38 -8.37
C LEU A 71 11.32 32.06 -7.07
N ALA A 72 12.53 31.71 -6.65
CA ALA A 72 13.39 32.54 -5.82
C ALA A 72 14.76 32.62 -6.50
#